data_AF-A0A2N0XV47-F1
#
_entry.id   AF-A0A2N0XV47-F1
#
_cell.length_a   1.000
_cell.length_b   1.000
_cell.length_c   1.000
_cell.angle_alpha   90.00
_cell.angle_beta   90.00
_cell.angle_gamma   90.00
#
_symmetry.space_group_name_H-M   'P 1'
#
loop_
_entity.id
_entity.type
_entity.pdbx_description
1 polymer ?
#
loop_
_entity_poly.entity_id
_entity_poly.type
_entity_poly.pdbx_seq_one_letter_code
_entity_poly.pdbx_strand_id
1 'polypeptide(L)'
;MEISSNLSKEFLEKYKSISIKNISYVDIQRIKINEGVDLKKSQSDNILHFVWLGIPSEAMDMYLRVWKHHYPSYKIILWYDSDFIFSGVYREQLNLKDRLNKKVKFLLEWQDSLYEEFLTIKGVNPLEELLESHDIKEFDRNNEICKIKSNYSFVDVRDIREEGVLYSNEVEKCYTKEVILRANLACASDILRLCILKKFGGVYLDVDTLPCLDHIFKTAKNSLPHDVFYCKEIEEYKSSLYLEKFSKKQKEENSVLAKNSCNLEHFSHEHIKLLQQDIRQHNIEDIIEKPFMMHEKFLMLGVDKVEKNAFYNNVIVAKKESRTLSILIREILKRYREIENKNYDNYETAKQYNEIYNSGYLGRLVGYRLDGLVDVPNTTISLTGPNVILEVLLGLAYKVLKLSKQHDPIKVAAILQSEKYGIVCGNLITHTNEQSKSSWM
;
A
#
# COMPACT_ATOMS: atom_id res chain seq x y z
N MET A 1 24.10 -20.61 -9.43
CA MET A 1 23.10 -20.80 -8.35
C MET A 1 23.62 -20.45 -6.95
N GLU A 2 24.84 -19.93 -6.76
CA GLU A 2 25.40 -19.67 -5.40
C GLU A 2 25.42 -18.19 -4.96
N ILE A 3 24.95 -17.26 -5.78
CA ILE A 3 24.97 -15.81 -5.43
C ILE A 3 23.85 -15.45 -4.43
N SER A 4 22.88 -16.34 -4.20
CA SER A 4 21.65 -16.07 -3.45
C SER A 4 21.70 -16.40 -1.95
N SER A 5 22.63 -17.26 -1.49
CA SER A 5 22.60 -17.80 -0.13
C SER A 5 23.50 -17.04 0.85
N ASN A 6 24.64 -16.51 0.39
CA ASN A 6 25.58 -15.80 1.26
C ASN A 6 25.28 -14.30 1.41
N LEU A 7 24.38 -13.74 0.60
CA LEU A 7 23.93 -12.35 0.72
C LEU A 7 22.87 -12.16 1.83
N SER A 8 22.26 -13.23 2.36
CA SER A 8 21.16 -13.09 3.32
C SER A 8 21.64 -13.04 4.77
N LYS A 9 22.44 -14.01 5.25
CA LYS A 9 22.69 -14.16 6.69
C LYS A 9 23.51 -13.02 7.31
N GLU A 10 24.66 -12.69 6.74
CA GLU A 10 25.56 -11.66 7.28
C GLU A 10 25.04 -10.23 7.01
N PHE A 11 24.25 -10.07 5.94
CA PHE A 11 23.58 -8.81 5.62
C PHE A 11 22.47 -8.55 6.63
N LEU A 12 21.52 -9.48 6.83
CA LEU A 12 20.34 -9.33 7.71
C LEU A 12 20.70 -9.01 9.17
N GLU A 13 21.87 -9.41 9.68
CA GLU A 13 22.27 -9.08 11.06
C GLU A 13 22.53 -7.59 11.30
N LYS A 14 22.95 -6.84 10.27
CA LYS A 14 23.18 -5.37 10.37
C LYS A 14 21.86 -4.57 10.38
N TYR A 15 20.73 -5.19 10.02
CA TYR A 15 19.41 -4.54 9.84
C TYR A 15 18.44 -4.77 11.01
N LYS A 16 18.93 -5.26 12.15
CA LYS A 16 18.11 -5.67 13.31
C LYS A 16 17.30 -4.54 13.96
N SER A 17 17.57 -3.26 13.66
CA SER A 17 16.78 -2.14 14.20
C SER A 17 16.93 -0.86 13.35
N ILE A 18 16.32 -0.81 12.17
CA ILE A 18 16.11 0.49 11.51
C ILE A 18 14.91 1.16 12.18
N SER A 19 15.19 1.90 13.26
CA SER A 19 14.29 2.96 13.75
C SER A 19 14.67 4.25 13.05
N ILE A 20 13.75 4.78 12.25
CA ILE A 20 13.96 5.87 11.30
C ILE A 20 13.71 7.19 12.01
N LYS A 21 14.63 7.65 12.85
CA LYS A 21 14.58 9.04 13.35
C LYS A 21 15.93 9.73 13.24
N ASN A 22 15.93 10.77 12.40
CA ASN A 22 16.87 11.89 12.29
C ASN A 22 18.26 11.64 11.66
N ILE A 23 18.39 11.94 10.35
CA ILE A 23 19.68 12.15 9.67
C ILE A 23 19.73 13.54 9.00
N SER A 24 20.78 14.30 9.32
CA SER A 24 21.12 15.61 8.75
C SER A 24 21.57 15.51 7.27
N TYR A 25 21.27 16.54 6.47
CA TYR A 25 21.62 16.64 5.04
C TYR A 25 23.15 16.64 4.79
N VAL A 26 23.95 17.08 5.76
CA VAL A 26 25.41 17.21 5.64
C VAL A 26 26.13 15.85 5.61
N ASP A 27 25.53 14.79 6.16
CA ASP A 27 26.12 13.45 6.20
C ASP A 27 25.97 12.63 4.91
N ILE A 28 25.09 13.06 4.00
CA ILE A 28 24.72 12.34 2.77
C ILE A 28 25.74 12.56 1.66
N GLN A 29 26.42 13.71 1.65
CA GLN A 29 27.35 14.12 0.58
C GLN A 29 28.64 13.28 0.47
N ARG A 30 28.90 12.36 1.42
CA ARG A 30 30.13 11.54 1.44
C ARG A 30 29.99 10.18 0.76
N ILE A 31 28.78 9.78 0.32
CA ILE A 31 28.60 8.52 -0.42
C ILE A 31 28.96 8.77 -1.89
N LYS A 32 30.15 8.33 -2.29
CA LYS A 32 30.58 8.34 -3.70
C LYS A 32 29.85 7.23 -4.46
N ILE A 33 28.82 7.59 -5.21
CA ILE A 33 28.24 6.70 -6.23
C ILE A 33 29.21 6.69 -7.41
N ASN A 34 29.57 5.50 -7.90
CA ASN A 34 30.47 5.37 -9.03
C ASN A 34 29.89 6.06 -10.28
N GLU A 35 30.65 6.99 -10.87
CA GLU A 35 30.23 7.83 -12.01
C GLU A 35 29.90 7.05 -13.30
N GLY A 36 30.20 5.74 -13.34
CA GLY A 36 29.87 4.84 -14.46
C GLY A 36 28.53 4.10 -14.35
N VAL A 37 27.66 4.42 -13.39
CA VAL A 37 26.33 3.79 -13.27
C VAL A 37 25.29 4.61 -14.03
N ASP A 38 24.90 4.14 -15.23
CA ASP A 38 23.83 4.77 -16.02
C ASP A 38 22.46 4.45 -15.41
N LEU A 39 21.91 5.45 -14.69
CA LEU A 39 20.56 5.43 -14.13
C LEU A 39 19.63 6.27 -15.01
N LYS A 40 19.35 5.81 -16.23
CA LYS A 40 18.31 6.46 -17.04
C LYS A 40 16.94 6.25 -16.42
N LYS A 41 16.14 7.30 -16.43
CA LYS A 41 14.71 7.21 -16.17
C LYS A 41 13.99 7.01 -17.50
N SER A 42 13.04 6.09 -17.52
CA SER A 42 12.09 5.91 -18.62
C SER A 42 10.68 6.13 -18.09
N GLN A 43 9.77 6.51 -18.97
CA GLN A 43 8.35 6.54 -18.64
C GLN A 43 7.85 5.11 -18.38
N SER A 44 6.98 4.94 -17.39
CA SER A 44 6.26 3.68 -17.18
C SER A 44 5.19 3.46 -18.25
N ASP A 45 4.61 2.27 -18.30
CA ASP A 45 3.40 2.05 -19.09
C ASP A 45 2.27 2.98 -18.58
N ASN A 46 1.46 3.51 -19.50
CA ASN A 46 0.34 4.41 -19.17
C ASN A 46 -0.88 3.64 -18.64
N ILE A 47 -0.69 2.89 -17.55
CA ILE A 47 -1.71 2.08 -16.90
C ILE A 47 -1.69 2.39 -15.40
N LEU A 48 -2.84 2.79 -14.87
CA LEU A 48 -3.07 2.97 -13.44
C LEU A 48 -3.88 1.77 -12.92
N HIS A 49 -3.38 1.15 -11.86
CA HIS A 49 -3.97 -0.01 -11.23
C HIS A 49 -4.44 0.35 -9.82
N PHE A 50 -5.72 0.10 -9.55
CA PHE A 50 -6.34 0.20 -8.24
C PHE A 50 -6.84 -1.18 -7.83
N VAL A 51 -6.67 -1.56 -6.57
CA VAL A 51 -7.12 -2.85 -6.04
C VAL A 51 -8.16 -2.60 -4.96
N TRP A 52 -9.29 -3.28 -5.04
CA TRP A 52 -10.26 -3.34 -3.96
C TRP A 52 -10.66 -4.78 -3.66
N LEU A 53 -10.45 -5.21 -2.42
CA LEU A 53 -10.85 -6.53 -1.93
C LEU A 53 -12.14 -6.41 -1.13
N GLY A 54 -13.17 -7.10 -1.61
CA GLY A 54 -14.52 -6.99 -1.07
C GLY A 54 -15.44 -6.13 -1.97
N ILE A 55 -16.51 -5.62 -1.39
CA ILE A 55 -17.44 -4.70 -2.06
C ILE A 55 -16.91 -3.27 -1.93
N PRO A 56 -16.66 -2.53 -3.05
CA PRO A 56 -16.21 -1.14 -3.04
C PRO A 56 -17.15 -0.18 -2.31
N SER A 57 -16.58 0.77 -1.56
CA SER A 57 -17.34 1.85 -0.91
C SER A 57 -17.67 2.98 -1.89
N GLU A 58 -18.71 3.78 -1.61
CA GLU A 58 -19.06 4.95 -2.45
C GLU A 58 -17.96 6.02 -2.46
N ALA A 59 -17.19 6.16 -1.39
CA ALA A 59 -16.12 7.15 -1.30
C ALA A 59 -15.03 6.94 -2.37
N MET A 60 -14.82 5.69 -2.78
CA MET A 60 -13.85 5.31 -3.81
C MET A 60 -14.18 5.87 -5.20
N ASP A 61 -15.46 5.97 -5.54
CA ASP A 61 -15.94 6.45 -6.84
C ASP A 61 -15.39 7.85 -7.16
N MET A 62 -15.48 8.77 -6.20
CA MET A 62 -14.96 10.13 -6.33
C MET A 62 -13.45 10.16 -6.62
N TYR A 63 -12.65 9.35 -5.91
CA TYR A 63 -11.20 9.32 -6.09
C TYR A 63 -10.83 8.77 -7.48
N LEU A 64 -11.48 7.69 -7.92
CA LEU A 64 -11.29 7.15 -9.26
C LEU A 64 -11.68 8.15 -10.36
N ARG A 65 -12.77 8.91 -10.18
CA ARG A 65 -13.16 9.98 -11.12
C ARG A 65 -12.10 11.08 -11.19
N VAL A 66 -11.53 11.49 -10.06
CA VAL A 66 -10.43 12.48 -10.05
C VAL A 66 -9.22 11.95 -10.80
N TRP A 67 -8.84 10.69 -10.59
CA TRP A 67 -7.75 10.06 -11.36
C TRP A 67 -8.04 10.01 -12.85
N LYS A 68 -9.25 9.61 -13.24
CA LYS A 68 -9.69 9.58 -14.64
C LYS A 68 -9.67 10.96 -15.29
N HIS A 69 -10.02 11.99 -14.53
CA HIS A 69 -10.01 13.38 -14.97
C HIS A 69 -8.59 13.91 -15.18
N HIS A 70 -7.66 13.67 -14.25
CA HIS A 70 -6.29 14.19 -14.32
C HIS A 70 -5.35 13.38 -15.21
N TYR A 71 -5.67 12.12 -15.49
CA TYR A 71 -4.84 11.23 -16.32
C TYR A 71 -5.63 10.65 -17.51
N PRO A 72 -6.13 11.51 -18.43
CA PRO A 72 -6.95 11.05 -19.55
C PRO A 72 -6.18 10.15 -20.54
N SER A 73 -4.84 10.25 -20.59
CA SER A 73 -4.00 9.41 -21.46
C SER A 73 -3.70 8.03 -20.88
N TYR A 74 -4.07 7.78 -19.63
CA TYR A 74 -3.83 6.51 -18.96
C TYR A 74 -5.06 5.61 -19.00
N LYS A 75 -4.81 4.32 -19.17
CA LYS A 75 -5.81 3.29 -18.91
C LYS A 75 -5.94 3.11 -17.40
N ILE A 76 -7.15 3.23 -16.86
CA ILE A 76 -7.41 2.99 -15.43
C ILE A 76 -8.10 1.65 -15.27
N ILE A 77 -7.53 0.81 -14.40
CA ILE A 77 -8.04 -0.52 -14.10
C ILE A 77 -8.36 -0.63 -12.61
N LEU A 78 -9.60 -0.99 -12.30
CA LEU A 78 -10.05 -1.42 -10.98
C LEU A 78 -10.05 -2.95 -10.91
N TRP A 79 -9.20 -3.50 -10.06
CA TRP A 79 -9.09 -4.92 -9.80
C TRP A 79 -9.97 -5.34 -8.61
N TYR A 80 -10.73 -6.41 -8.79
CA TYR A 80 -11.47 -7.11 -7.74
C TYR A 80 -11.19 -8.61 -7.78
N ASP A 81 -11.64 -9.33 -6.76
CA ASP A 81 -11.57 -10.80 -6.68
C ASP A 81 -12.98 -11.37 -6.60
N SER A 82 -13.40 -12.11 -7.63
CA SER A 82 -14.72 -12.77 -7.63
C SER A 82 -14.89 -13.80 -6.52
N ASP A 83 -13.81 -14.51 -6.18
CA ASP A 83 -13.87 -15.61 -5.23
C ASP A 83 -13.94 -15.10 -3.79
N PHE A 84 -13.47 -13.87 -3.56
CA PHE A 84 -13.43 -13.22 -2.25
C PHE A 84 -14.18 -11.89 -2.20
N ILE A 85 -15.28 -11.76 -2.95
CA ILE A 85 -16.08 -10.53 -3.02
C ILE A 85 -16.71 -10.16 -1.67
N PHE A 86 -16.95 -11.14 -0.79
CA PHE A 86 -17.50 -10.91 0.55
C PHE A 86 -16.43 -10.87 1.66
N SER A 87 -15.15 -10.72 1.29
CA SER A 87 -14.06 -10.68 2.28
C SER A 87 -14.18 -9.54 3.29
N GLY A 88 -14.79 -8.41 2.90
CA GLY A 88 -15.16 -7.33 3.82
C GLY A 88 -16.20 -7.75 4.86
N VAL A 89 -17.26 -8.46 4.43
CA VAL A 89 -18.31 -9.00 5.32
C VAL A 89 -17.72 -10.02 6.29
N TYR A 90 -16.88 -10.92 5.78
CA TYR A 90 -16.16 -11.91 6.57
C TYR A 90 -15.33 -11.25 7.69
N ARG A 91 -14.55 -10.21 7.36
CA ARG A 91 -13.78 -9.44 8.34
C ARG A 91 -14.68 -8.76 9.38
N GLU A 92 -15.82 -8.21 8.98
CA GLU A 92 -16.76 -7.58 9.90
C GLU A 92 -17.36 -8.57 10.89
N GLN A 93 -17.73 -9.78 10.44
CA GLN A 93 -18.24 -10.84 11.32
C GLN A 93 -17.19 -11.25 12.39
N LEU A 94 -15.92 -11.34 12.01
CA LEU A 94 -14.83 -11.60 12.95
C LEU A 94 -14.70 -10.48 13.99
N ASN A 95 -14.72 -9.22 13.54
CA ASN A 95 -14.61 -8.05 14.42
C ASN A 95 -15.79 -7.93 15.40
N LEU A 96 -17.01 -8.27 14.97
CA LEU A 96 -18.19 -8.28 15.85
C LEU A 96 -18.03 -9.30 16.98
N LYS A 97 -17.52 -10.49 16.68
CA LYS A 97 -17.30 -11.54 17.69
C LYS A 97 -16.16 -11.20 18.65
N ASP A 98 -15.12 -10.52 18.19
CA ASP A 98 -14.07 -9.99 19.06
C ASP A 98 -14.62 -8.98 20.09
N ARG A 99 -15.43 -8.03 19.63
CA ARG A 99 -16.07 -7.03 20.51
C ARG A 99 -16.95 -7.66 21.59
N LEU A 100 -17.59 -8.79 21.29
CA LEU A 100 -18.41 -9.53 22.25
C LEU A 100 -17.58 -10.32 23.27
N ASN A 101 -16.43 -10.87 22.86
CA ASN A 101 -15.66 -11.80 23.69
C ASN A 101 -14.42 -11.20 24.37
N LYS A 102 -13.98 -9.98 24.02
CA LYS A 102 -12.86 -9.19 24.59
C LYS A 102 -11.51 -9.94 24.74
N LYS A 103 -11.38 -11.18 24.27
CA LYS A 103 -10.22 -12.04 24.46
C LYS A 103 -9.68 -12.43 23.10
N VAL A 104 -8.55 -11.81 22.72
CA VAL A 104 -7.80 -12.10 21.50
C VAL A 104 -7.59 -13.60 21.29
N LYS A 105 -7.32 -14.37 22.34
CA LYS A 105 -7.20 -15.83 22.27
C LYS A 105 -8.40 -16.50 21.59
N PHE A 106 -9.63 -16.12 21.96
CA PHE A 106 -10.85 -16.70 21.39
C PHE A 106 -10.99 -16.35 19.91
N LEU A 107 -10.67 -15.10 19.54
CA LEU A 107 -10.67 -14.69 18.13
C LEU A 107 -9.69 -15.53 17.31
N LEU A 108 -8.49 -15.79 17.84
CA LEU A 108 -7.49 -16.60 17.15
C LEU A 108 -7.90 -18.07 17.01
N GLU A 109 -8.48 -18.67 18.07
CA GLU A 109 -9.05 -20.02 18.01
C GLU A 109 -10.19 -20.11 17.00
N TRP A 110 -11.03 -19.07 16.93
CA TRP A 110 -12.11 -18.98 15.95
C TRP A 110 -11.57 -18.89 14.52
N GLN A 111 -10.58 -18.03 14.28
CA GLN A 111 -9.92 -17.90 12.98
C GLN A 111 -9.34 -19.25 12.51
N ASP A 112 -8.73 -20.02 13.41
CA ASP A 112 -8.20 -21.35 13.08
C ASP A 112 -9.32 -22.29 12.68
N SER A 113 -10.40 -22.35 13.46
CA SER A 113 -11.57 -23.17 13.14
C SER A 113 -12.17 -22.83 11.78
N LEU A 114 -12.36 -21.54 11.47
CA LEU A 114 -12.89 -21.10 10.19
C LEU A 114 -11.95 -21.41 9.03
N TYR A 115 -10.64 -21.23 9.22
CA TYR A 115 -9.65 -21.52 8.19
C TYR A 115 -9.59 -23.02 7.89
N GLU A 116 -9.60 -23.88 8.92
CA GLU A 116 -9.68 -25.33 8.73
C GLU A 116 -10.98 -25.74 8.03
N GLU A 117 -12.13 -25.17 8.42
CA GLU A 117 -13.41 -25.41 7.73
C GLU A 117 -13.33 -24.99 6.26
N PHE A 118 -12.85 -23.78 5.98
CA PHE A 118 -12.66 -23.26 4.62
C PHE A 118 -11.84 -24.20 3.74
N LEU A 119 -10.76 -24.79 4.27
CA LEU A 119 -9.92 -25.74 3.53
C LEU A 119 -10.65 -27.04 3.17
N THR A 120 -11.75 -27.38 3.86
CA THR A 120 -12.56 -28.58 3.54
C THR A 120 -13.62 -28.33 2.47
N ILE A 121 -13.96 -27.06 2.21
CA ILE A 121 -14.98 -26.69 1.23
C ILE A 121 -14.46 -26.96 -0.18
N LYS A 122 -15.26 -27.69 -0.98
CA LYS A 122 -14.93 -28.09 -2.36
C LYS A 122 -15.81 -27.43 -3.41
N GLY A 123 -16.77 -26.61 -2.99
CA GLY A 123 -17.70 -25.96 -3.89
C GLY A 123 -17.08 -24.80 -4.66
N VAL A 124 -17.90 -24.16 -5.51
CA VAL A 124 -17.48 -23.09 -6.42
C VAL A 124 -17.35 -21.75 -5.69
N ASN A 125 -18.02 -21.61 -4.54
CA ASN A 125 -18.11 -20.37 -3.78
C ASN A 125 -17.70 -20.58 -2.31
N PRO A 126 -16.43 -20.90 -2.05
CA PRO A 126 -16.03 -21.40 -0.74
C PRO A 126 -16.15 -20.37 0.38
N LEU A 127 -16.03 -19.07 0.09
CA LEU A 127 -16.21 -18.02 1.10
C LEU A 127 -17.70 -17.87 1.48
N GLU A 128 -18.59 -17.87 0.49
CA GLU A 128 -20.03 -17.78 0.70
C GLU A 128 -20.54 -19.00 1.46
N GLU A 129 -20.13 -20.21 1.08
CA GLU A 129 -20.48 -21.44 1.79
C GLU A 129 -20.03 -21.40 3.26
N LEU A 130 -18.84 -20.84 3.55
CA LEU A 130 -18.35 -20.62 4.92
C LEU A 130 -19.17 -19.56 5.67
N LEU A 131 -19.57 -18.48 4.99
CA LEU A 131 -20.38 -17.42 5.60
C LEU A 131 -21.79 -17.92 5.92
N GLU A 132 -22.41 -18.68 5.01
CA GLU A 132 -23.74 -19.26 5.17
C GLU A 132 -23.80 -20.33 6.26
N SER A 133 -22.71 -21.07 6.49
CA SER A 133 -22.63 -22.00 7.63
C SER A 133 -22.61 -21.28 8.99
N HIS A 134 -22.32 -19.98 9.00
CA HIS A 134 -22.17 -19.16 10.21
C HIS A 134 -23.15 -17.96 10.31
N ASP A 135 -23.96 -17.68 9.29
CA ASP A 135 -24.91 -16.56 9.21
C ASP A 135 -26.11 -16.92 8.29
N ILE A 136 -27.34 -16.54 8.64
CA ILE A 136 -28.58 -16.92 7.91
C ILE A 136 -28.87 -15.93 6.76
N LYS A 137 -27.83 -15.47 6.06
CA LYS A 137 -27.97 -14.55 4.91
C LYS A 137 -27.50 -15.23 3.65
N GLU A 138 -28.34 -15.21 2.62
CA GLU A 138 -27.98 -15.65 1.28
C GLU A 138 -27.07 -14.59 0.63
N PHE A 139 -25.96 -15.03 0.05
CA PHE A 139 -24.96 -14.17 -0.58
C PHE A 139 -25.02 -14.29 -2.11
N ASP A 140 -25.55 -13.27 -2.79
CA ASP A 140 -25.59 -13.24 -4.27
C ASP A 140 -24.34 -12.59 -4.86
N ARG A 141 -23.29 -13.41 -5.04
CA ARG A 141 -22.03 -13.01 -5.69
C ARG A 141 -22.24 -12.35 -7.05
N ASN A 142 -23.11 -12.92 -7.89
CA ASN A 142 -23.28 -12.48 -9.27
C ASN A 142 -23.91 -11.09 -9.33
N ASN A 143 -24.90 -10.83 -8.48
CA ASN A 143 -25.51 -9.52 -8.34
C ASN A 143 -24.49 -8.47 -7.88
N GLU A 144 -23.65 -8.77 -6.89
CA GLU A 144 -22.61 -7.83 -6.44
C GLU A 144 -21.56 -7.54 -7.53
N ILE A 145 -21.12 -8.55 -8.28
CA ILE A 145 -20.22 -8.35 -9.42
C ILE A 145 -20.88 -7.46 -10.50
N CYS A 146 -22.17 -7.67 -10.79
CA CYS A 146 -22.90 -6.84 -11.75
C CYS A 146 -23.01 -5.38 -11.28
N LYS A 147 -23.27 -5.15 -9.99
CA LYS A 147 -23.28 -3.80 -9.40
C LYS A 147 -21.93 -3.13 -9.52
N ILE A 148 -20.83 -3.82 -9.21
CA ILE A 148 -19.47 -3.28 -9.33
C ILE A 148 -19.19 -2.88 -10.78
N LYS A 149 -19.43 -3.78 -11.74
CA LYS A 149 -19.22 -3.50 -13.18
C LYS A 149 -20.07 -2.32 -13.67
N SER A 150 -21.31 -2.20 -13.18
CA SER A 150 -22.21 -1.08 -13.51
C SER A 150 -21.73 0.25 -12.91
N ASN A 151 -21.49 0.28 -11.61
CA ASN A 151 -21.13 1.49 -10.86
C ASN A 151 -19.79 2.08 -11.33
N TYR A 152 -18.83 1.22 -11.67
CA TYR A 152 -17.49 1.62 -12.10
C TYR A 152 -17.27 1.49 -13.62
N SER A 153 -18.34 1.53 -14.42
CA SER A 153 -18.28 1.40 -15.88
C SER A 153 -17.47 2.47 -16.62
N PHE A 154 -17.10 3.56 -15.94
CA PHE A 154 -16.23 4.62 -16.47
C PHE A 154 -14.72 4.27 -16.42
N VAL A 155 -14.36 3.16 -15.77
CA VAL A 155 -13.00 2.57 -15.77
C VAL A 155 -13.06 1.10 -16.20
N ASP A 156 -11.90 0.48 -16.45
CA ASP A 156 -11.83 -0.95 -16.78
C ASP A 156 -11.90 -1.77 -15.48
N VAL A 157 -12.98 -2.50 -15.26
CA VAL A 157 -13.18 -3.34 -14.07
C VAL A 157 -12.77 -4.77 -14.39
N ARG A 158 -11.74 -5.29 -13.72
CA ARG A 158 -11.13 -6.60 -14.01
C ARG A 158 -11.09 -7.52 -12.80
N ASP A 159 -11.31 -8.79 -13.06
CA ASP A 159 -11.20 -9.85 -12.08
C ASP A 159 -9.78 -10.42 -12.06
N ILE A 160 -9.16 -10.50 -10.88
CA ILE A 160 -7.84 -11.10 -10.71
C ILE A 160 -7.83 -12.61 -11.03
N ARG A 161 -8.98 -13.28 -10.92
CA ARG A 161 -9.14 -14.73 -11.15
C ARG A 161 -9.13 -15.03 -12.64
N GLU A 162 -10.00 -14.38 -13.39
CA GLU A 162 -10.06 -14.48 -14.86
C GLU A 162 -8.73 -14.10 -15.51
N GLU A 163 -8.07 -13.09 -14.95
CA GLU A 163 -6.80 -12.57 -15.47
C GLU A 163 -5.60 -13.35 -14.95
N GLY A 164 -5.75 -14.40 -14.13
CA GLY A 164 -4.66 -15.24 -13.62
C GLY A 164 -3.53 -14.42 -12.98
N VAL A 165 -3.88 -13.46 -12.14
CA VAL A 165 -2.93 -12.57 -11.44
C VAL A 165 -2.13 -13.35 -10.41
N LEU A 166 -2.78 -14.27 -9.70
CA LEU A 166 -2.16 -15.21 -8.76
C LEU A 166 -1.50 -16.35 -9.55
N TYR A 167 -0.28 -16.11 -10.04
CA TYR A 167 0.36 -16.95 -11.06
C TYR A 167 1.01 -18.24 -10.53
N SER A 168 0.95 -18.53 -9.22
CA SER A 168 1.46 -19.77 -8.65
C SER A 168 0.69 -20.16 -7.39
N ASN A 169 0.64 -21.47 -7.12
CA ASN A 169 0.00 -22.02 -5.92
C ASN A 169 0.62 -21.47 -4.63
N GLU A 170 1.94 -21.18 -4.62
CA GLU A 170 2.61 -20.61 -3.45
C GLU A 170 2.11 -19.17 -3.18
N VAL A 171 1.95 -18.36 -4.23
CA VAL A 171 1.40 -16.99 -4.11
C VAL A 171 -0.06 -17.03 -3.69
N GLU A 172 -0.86 -17.90 -4.31
CA GLU A 172 -2.28 -18.07 -3.97
C GLU A 172 -2.45 -18.53 -2.52
N LYS A 173 -1.66 -19.50 -2.05
CA LYS A 173 -1.67 -19.93 -0.65
C LYS A 173 -1.41 -18.78 0.32
N CYS A 174 -0.41 -17.95 0.03
CA CYS A 174 -0.09 -16.79 0.88
C CYS A 174 -1.23 -15.77 0.88
N TYR A 175 -1.76 -15.45 -0.30
CA TYR A 175 -2.90 -14.54 -0.45
C TYR A 175 -4.15 -15.04 0.29
N THR A 176 -4.52 -16.31 0.10
CA THR A 176 -5.68 -16.93 0.78
C THR A 176 -5.51 -16.95 2.29
N LYS A 177 -4.30 -17.17 2.82
CA LYS A 177 -4.04 -17.04 4.26
C LYS A 177 -4.35 -15.64 4.78
N GLU A 178 -3.97 -14.60 4.06
CA GLU A 178 -4.26 -13.23 4.49
C GLU A 178 -5.76 -12.93 4.45
N VAL A 179 -6.47 -13.40 3.43
CA VAL A 179 -7.92 -13.17 3.29
C VAL A 179 -8.72 -13.97 4.32
N ILE A 180 -8.43 -15.27 4.49
CA ILE A 180 -9.27 -16.18 5.29
C ILE A 180 -8.75 -16.34 6.72
N LEU A 181 -7.48 -16.73 6.90
CA LEU A 181 -6.95 -16.98 8.25
C LEU A 181 -6.87 -15.69 9.08
N ARG A 182 -6.40 -14.61 8.48
CA ARG A 182 -6.15 -13.34 9.20
C ARG A 182 -7.22 -12.26 8.97
N ALA A 183 -8.02 -12.39 7.91
CA ALA A 183 -8.89 -11.31 7.42
C ALA A 183 -8.15 -9.97 7.25
N ASN A 184 -6.85 -10.03 6.92
CA ASN A 184 -5.98 -8.88 6.72
C ASN A 184 -5.95 -8.51 5.24
N LEU A 185 -6.97 -7.75 4.82
CA LEU A 185 -7.15 -7.32 3.43
C LEU A 185 -6.05 -6.36 2.96
N ALA A 186 -5.39 -5.64 3.88
CA ALA A 186 -4.23 -4.80 3.55
C ALA A 186 -3.05 -5.67 3.10
N CYS A 187 -2.71 -6.70 3.87
CA CYS A 187 -1.66 -7.65 3.52
C CYS A 187 -1.96 -8.42 2.23
N ALA A 188 -3.23 -8.83 2.03
CA ALA A 188 -3.67 -9.45 0.78
C ALA A 188 -3.52 -8.51 -0.44
N SER A 189 -3.89 -7.24 -0.28
CA SER A 189 -3.71 -6.19 -1.30
C SER A 189 -2.23 -5.92 -1.60
N ASP A 190 -1.34 -6.00 -0.61
CA ASP A 190 0.12 -5.91 -0.80
C ASP A 190 0.67 -7.01 -1.70
N ILE A 191 0.14 -8.23 -1.62
CA ILE A 191 0.52 -9.33 -2.52
C ILE A 191 0.01 -9.04 -3.93
N LEU A 192 -1.26 -8.65 -4.07
CA LEU A 192 -1.89 -8.42 -5.36
C LEU A 192 -1.26 -7.28 -6.14
N ARG A 193 -0.99 -6.14 -5.51
CA ARG A 193 -0.38 -4.98 -6.19
C ARG A 193 0.96 -5.35 -6.85
N LEU A 194 1.75 -6.20 -6.20
CA LEU A 194 3.02 -6.68 -6.75
C LEU A 194 2.81 -7.68 -7.90
N CYS A 195 1.83 -8.57 -7.79
CA CYS A 195 1.52 -9.54 -8.84
C CYS A 195 0.96 -8.87 -10.10
N ILE A 196 0.07 -7.89 -9.93
CA ILE A 196 -0.49 -7.05 -11.00
C ILE A 196 0.65 -6.31 -11.71
N LEU A 197 1.49 -5.58 -10.97
CA LEU A 197 2.60 -4.84 -11.56
C LEU A 197 3.61 -5.76 -12.27
N LYS A 198 3.83 -6.97 -11.75
CA LYS A 198 4.72 -7.94 -12.39
C LYS A 198 4.17 -8.32 -13.77
N LYS A 199 2.86 -8.60 -13.84
CA LYS A 199 2.20 -9.08 -15.05
C LYS A 199 1.93 -7.97 -16.07
N PHE A 200 1.58 -6.78 -15.62
CA PHE A 200 1.07 -5.70 -16.47
C PHE A 200 1.97 -4.48 -16.55
N GLY A 201 2.91 -4.29 -15.62
CA GLY A 201 3.67 -3.04 -15.52
C GLY A 201 2.83 -1.87 -15.02
N GLY A 202 3.23 -0.65 -15.33
CA GLY A 202 2.48 0.56 -15.00
C GLY A 202 2.65 1.04 -13.55
N VAL A 203 1.57 1.64 -13.04
CA VAL A 203 1.52 2.38 -11.77
C VAL A 203 0.40 1.79 -10.92
N TYR A 204 0.75 1.30 -9.74
CA TYR A 204 -0.20 0.96 -8.70
C TYR A 204 -0.43 2.16 -7.79
N LEU A 205 -1.69 2.36 -7.39
CA LEU A 205 -2.16 3.41 -6.48
C LEU A 205 -3.18 2.83 -5.51
N ASP A 206 -3.04 3.13 -4.22
CA ASP A 206 -4.14 2.97 -3.26
C ASP A 206 -5.28 3.92 -3.64
N VAL A 207 -6.51 3.48 -3.43
CA VAL A 207 -7.73 4.21 -3.85
C VAL A 207 -7.94 5.52 -3.09
N ASP A 208 -7.27 5.71 -1.96
CA ASP A 208 -7.34 6.89 -1.10
C ASP A 208 -6.26 7.94 -1.45
N THR A 209 -5.51 7.74 -2.54
CA THR A 209 -4.53 8.70 -3.06
C THR A 209 -5.15 9.63 -4.11
N LEU A 210 -4.58 10.82 -4.29
CA LEU A 210 -4.96 11.74 -5.35
C LEU A 210 -3.77 12.19 -6.21
N PRO A 211 -4.02 12.65 -7.45
CA PRO A 211 -3.03 13.34 -8.27
C PRO A 211 -2.35 14.50 -7.55
N CYS A 212 -1.17 14.92 -8.03
CA CYS A 212 -0.51 16.13 -7.53
C CYS A 212 -1.36 17.39 -7.74
N LEU A 213 -1.74 18.04 -6.64
CA LEU A 213 -2.54 19.26 -6.66
C LEU A 213 -1.69 20.55 -6.55
N ASP A 214 -0.36 20.46 -6.52
CA ASP A 214 0.52 21.63 -6.33
C ASP A 214 0.30 22.77 -7.34
N HIS A 215 -0.08 22.42 -8.56
CA HIS A 215 -0.34 23.38 -9.63
C HIS A 215 -1.63 24.17 -9.43
N ILE A 216 -2.49 23.71 -8.53
CA ILE A 216 -3.73 24.38 -8.10
C ILE A 216 -3.40 25.39 -7.01
N PHE A 217 -2.56 24.99 -6.05
CA PHE A 217 -2.18 25.79 -4.87
C PHE A 217 -0.87 26.57 -5.08
N LYS A 218 -0.71 27.23 -6.23
CA LYS A 218 0.54 27.90 -6.63
C LYS A 218 0.93 29.05 -5.70
N THR A 219 -0.02 29.90 -5.32
CA THR A 219 0.26 31.05 -4.46
C THR A 219 0.67 30.56 -3.08
N ALA A 220 -0.10 29.64 -2.50
CA ALA A 220 0.21 29.03 -1.23
C ALA A 220 1.58 28.30 -1.26
N LYS A 221 1.88 27.55 -2.32
CA LYS A 221 3.17 26.85 -2.48
C LYS A 221 4.36 27.81 -2.50
N ASN A 222 4.20 28.98 -3.09
CA ASN A 222 5.27 29.99 -3.17
C ASN A 222 5.40 30.82 -1.88
N SER A 223 4.35 30.90 -1.07
CA SER A 223 4.31 31.73 0.14
C SER A 223 4.57 30.96 1.44
N LEU A 224 4.20 29.68 1.52
CA LEU A 224 4.35 28.87 2.72
C LEU A 224 5.74 28.19 2.77
N PRO A 225 6.31 27.99 3.98
CA PRO A 225 7.45 27.10 4.16
C PRO A 225 7.17 25.69 3.61
N HIS A 226 8.21 25.01 3.10
CA HIS A 226 8.08 23.69 2.47
C HIS A 226 7.45 22.64 3.39
N ASP A 227 7.94 22.56 4.63
CA ASP A 227 7.43 21.67 5.67
C ASP A 227 5.97 21.96 6.02
N VAL A 228 5.55 23.23 6.00
CA VAL A 228 4.15 23.61 6.22
C VAL A 228 3.27 23.24 5.02
N PHE A 229 3.71 23.52 3.79
CA PHE A 229 2.90 23.27 2.59
C PHE A 229 2.65 21.77 2.32
N TYR A 230 3.58 20.92 2.77
CA TYR A 230 3.51 19.46 2.58
C TYR A 230 3.26 18.68 3.87
N CYS A 231 2.94 19.33 4.99
CA CYS A 231 2.53 18.58 6.18
C CYS A 231 1.19 17.88 5.95
N LYS A 232 0.96 16.80 6.71
CA LYS A 232 -0.21 15.94 6.60
C LYS A 232 -1.53 16.72 6.64
N GLU A 233 -1.69 17.63 7.60
CA GLU A 233 -2.92 18.39 7.81
C GLU A 233 -3.22 19.33 6.64
N ILE A 234 -2.20 19.97 6.05
CA ILE A 234 -2.37 20.85 4.90
C ILE A 234 -2.62 20.05 3.62
N GLU A 235 -2.02 18.87 3.45
CA GLU A 235 -2.34 17.98 2.33
C GLU A 235 -3.77 17.43 2.40
N GLU A 236 -4.24 17.04 3.58
CA GLU A 236 -5.63 16.65 3.81
C GLU A 236 -6.61 17.80 3.55
N TYR A 237 -6.24 19.02 3.96
CA TYR A 237 -7.08 20.18 3.70
C TYR A 237 -7.13 20.54 2.21
N LYS A 238 -5.99 20.52 1.52
CA LYS A 238 -5.89 20.73 0.06
C LYS A 238 -6.73 19.71 -0.71
N SER A 239 -6.63 18.42 -0.36
CA SER A 239 -7.43 17.37 -1.00
C SER A 239 -8.92 17.58 -0.75
N SER A 240 -9.33 17.92 0.46
CA SER A 240 -10.74 18.15 0.79
C SER A 240 -11.33 19.35 0.03
N LEU A 241 -10.61 20.48 -0.04
CA LEU A 241 -11.02 21.65 -0.83
C LEU A 241 -11.19 21.31 -2.31
N TYR A 242 -10.28 20.50 -2.85
CA TYR A 242 -10.34 20.07 -4.24
C TYR A 242 -11.54 19.16 -4.50
N LEU A 243 -11.75 18.14 -3.67
CA LEU A 243 -12.87 17.20 -3.79
C LEU A 243 -14.23 17.90 -3.67
N GLU A 244 -14.35 18.89 -2.77
CA GLU A 244 -15.57 19.72 -2.66
C GLU A 244 -15.84 20.52 -3.95
N LYS A 245 -14.81 21.10 -4.56
CA LYS A 245 -14.97 21.85 -5.81
C LYS A 245 -15.27 20.93 -7.00
N PHE A 246 -14.62 19.76 -7.05
CA PHE A 246 -14.79 18.77 -8.11
C PHE A 246 -16.21 18.17 -8.11
N SER A 247 -16.69 17.71 -6.96
CA SER A 247 -18.05 17.15 -6.78
C SER A 247 -19.15 18.14 -7.18
N LYS A 248 -19.07 19.41 -6.73
CA LYS A 248 -20.00 20.48 -7.13
C LYS A 248 -20.09 20.64 -8.64
N LYS A 249 -18.99 20.45 -9.36
CA LYS A 249 -18.94 20.55 -10.82
C LYS A 249 -19.55 19.32 -11.51
N GLN A 250 -19.40 18.13 -10.94
CA GLN A 250 -20.00 16.89 -11.45
C GLN A 250 -21.52 16.82 -11.22
N LYS A 251 -22.14 17.83 -10.57
CA LYS A 251 -23.55 17.83 -10.15
C LYS A 251 -23.92 16.63 -9.28
N GLU A 252 -22.95 16.07 -8.57
CA GLU A 252 -23.19 15.02 -7.60
C GLU A 252 -23.69 15.67 -6.30
N GLU A 253 -25.00 15.99 -6.25
CA GLU A 253 -25.65 16.57 -5.06
C GLU A 253 -25.63 15.63 -3.85
N ASN A 254 -25.36 14.33 -4.06
CA ASN A 254 -25.40 13.29 -3.04
C ASN A 254 -24.06 12.62 -2.73
N SER A 255 -22.92 13.09 -3.26
CA SER A 255 -21.63 12.52 -2.82
C SER A 255 -21.46 12.84 -1.34
N VAL A 256 -21.36 11.81 -0.49
CA VAL A 256 -21.05 11.94 0.94
C VAL A 256 -19.62 12.47 1.05
N LEU A 257 -19.44 13.77 0.84
CA LEU A 257 -18.19 14.43 1.13
C LEU A 257 -18.00 14.32 2.64
N ALA A 258 -16.93 13.65 3.05
CA ALA A 258 -16.50 13.68 4.43
C ALA A 258 -16.40 15.16 4.84
N LYS A 259 -17.17 15.55 5.87
CA LYS A 259 -17.01 16.87 6.50
C LYS A 259 -15.52 17.08 6.79
N ASN A 260 -15.00 18.26 6.44
CA ASN A 260 -13.62 18.64 6.78
C ASN A 260 -13.37 18.37 8.27
N SER A 261 -12.58 17.34 8.55
CA SER A 261 -12.17 16.96 9.91
C SER A 261 -10.73 17.36 10.22
N CYS A 262 -10.06 18.05 9.29
CA CYS A 262 -8.68 18.49 9.47
C CYS A 262 -8.59 19.45 10.66
N ASN A 263 -7.74 19.13 11.62
CA ASN A 263 -7.41 20.05 12.71
C ASN A 263 -6.48 21.13 12.17
N LEU A 264 -6.98 22.36 12.05
CA LEU A 264 -6.24 23.50 11.52
C LEU A 264 -5.91 24.56 12.60
N GLU A 265 -6.13 24.27 13.88
CA GLU A 265 -6.02 25.25 14.98
C GLU A 265 -4.64 25.90 15.09
N HIS A 266 -3.59 25.20 14.64
CA HIS A 266 -2.20 25.68 14.70
C HIS A 266 -1.75 26.46 13.45
N PHE A 267 -2.57 26.57 12.41
CA PHE A 267 -2.20 27.28 11.19
C PHE A 267 -2.69 28.73 11.21
N SER A 268 -1.90 29.63 10.63
CA SER A 268 -2.30 31.04 10.53
C SER A 268 -3.52 31.19 9.62
N HIS A 269 -4.41 32.13 9.97
CA HIS A 269 -5.57 32.44 9.15
C HIS A 269 -5.18 32.88 7.73
N GLU A 270 -4.02 33.53 7.57
CA GLU A 270 -3.49 33.92 6.27
C GLU A 270 -3.08 32.71 5.42
N HIS A 271 -2.45 31.68 6.00
CA HIS A 271 -2.11 30.45 5.27
C HIS A 271 -3.37 29.77 4.71
N ILE A 272 -4.42 29.67 5.53
CA ILE A 272 -5.68 29.04 5.13
C ILE A 272 -6.38 29.85 4.03
N LYS A 273 -6.39 31.19 4.14
CA LYS A 273 -6.96 32.07 3.10
C LYS A 273 -6.26 31.89 1.76
N LEU A 274 -4.93 31.75 1.73
CA LEU A 274 -4.18 31.54 0.48
C LEU A 274 -4.63 30.26 -0.23
N LEU A 275 -4.76 29.15 0.51
CA LEU A 275 -5.24 27.87 -0.03
C LEU A 275 -6.67 27.99 -0.58
N GLN A 276 -7.55 28.67 0.16
CA GLN A 276 -8.94 28.91 -0.25
C GLN A 276 -9.04 29.81 -1.50
N GLN A 277 -8.17 30.81 -1.62
CA GLN A 277 -8.13 31.70 -2.79
C GLN A 277 -7.66 30.94 -4.03
N ASP A 278 -6.58 30.17 -3.92
CA ASP A 278 -6.02 29.36 -5.00
C ASP A 278 -7.08 28.40 -5.57
N ILE A 279 -7.73 27.59 -4.71
CA ILE A 279 -8.77 26.66 -5.17
C ILE A 279 -9.98 27.40 -5.73
N ARG A 280 -10.38 28.56 -5.18
CA ARG A 280 -11.52 29.34 -5.68
C ARG A 280 -11.28 29.83 -7.10
N GLN A 281 -10.05 30.27 -7.41
CA GLN A 281 -9.68 30.81 -8.73
C GLN A 281 -9.40 29.72 -9.77
N HIS A 282 -8.98 28.53 -9.35
CA HIS A 282 -8.67 27.43 -10.27
C HIS A 282 -9.89 26.93 -11.07
N ASN A 283 -9.74 26.68 -12.37
CA ASN A 283 -10.75 25.96 -13.14
C ASN A 283 -10.45 24.47 -13.14
N ILE A 284 -11.41 23.63 -12.73
CA ILE A 284 -11.25 22.17 -12.64
C ILE A 284 -10.85 21.52 -13.98
N GLU A 285 -11.17 22.10 -15.13
CA GLU A 285 -10.67 21.55 -16.42
C GLU A 285 -9.16 21.74 -16.64
N ASP A 286 -8.51 22.63 -15.89
CA ASP A 286 -7.09 22.97 -16.09
C ASP A 286 -6.19 21.91 -15.41
N ILE A 287 -6.04 20.75 -16.05
CA ILE A 287 -5.24 19.64 -15.52
C ILE A 287 -3.78 19.68 -15.96
N ILE A 288 -2.88 19.10 -15.14
CA ILE A 288 -1.48 18.83 -15.51
C ILE A 288 -1.19 17.35 -15.31
N GLU A 289 -1.26 16.59 -16.42
CA GLU A 289 -0.89 15.18 -16.46
C GLU A 289 0.65 15.05 -16.50
N LYS A 290 1.25 14.48 -15.45
CA LYS A 290 2.71 14.27 -15.37
C LYS A 290 3.03 12.77 -15.58
N PRO A 291 3.96 12.42 -16.49
CA PRO A 291 4.34 11.02 -16.66
C PRO A 291 5.09 10.48 -15.44
N PHE A 292 4.91 9.20 -15.15
CA PHE A 292 5.66 8.51 -14.11
C PHE A 292 7.01 8.05 -14.66
N MET A 293 8.09 8.69 -14.20
CA MET A 293 9.45 8.48 -14.69
C MET A 293 10.25 7.61 -13.71
N MET A 294 10.59 6.38 -14.09
CA MET A 294 11.23 5.40 -13.21
C MET A 294 12.56 4.87 -13.74
N HIS A 295 13.42 4.36 -12.86
CA HIS A 295 14.61 3.61 -13.25
C HIS A 295 14.26 2.15 -13.52
N GLU A 296 14.51 1.64 -14.72
CA GLU A 296 14.11 0.27 -15.12
C GLU A 296 14.63 -0.85 -14.20
N LYS A 297 15.78 -0.62 -13.56
CA LYS A 297 16.42 -1.60 -12.64
C LYS A 297 15.85 -1.56 -11.22
N PHE A 298 14.99 -0.59 -10.92
CA PHE A 298 14.37 -0.38 -9.61
C PHE A 298 12.85 -0.34 -9.74
N LEU A 299 12.17 -0.12 -8.61
CA LEU A 299 10.78 0.32 -8.56
C LEU A 299 10.77 1.83 -8.32
N MET A 300 9.63 2.49 -8.50
CA MET A 300 9.37 3.78 -7.88
C MET A 300 8.36 3.58 -6.73
N LEU A 301 8.52 4.26 -5.60
CA LEU A 301 7.69 4.13 -4.40
C LEU A 301 7.13 5.46 -3.94
N GLY A 302 5.98 5.45 -3.29
CA GLY A 302 5.48 6.58 -2.50
C GLY A 302 6.46 6.92 -1.37
N VAL A 303 6.52 8.21 -1.00
CA VAL A 303 7.33 8.70 0.11
C VAL A 303 6.65 9.84 0.83
N ASP A 304 7.02 10.06 2.08
CA ASP A 304 6.69 11.30 2.78
C ASP A 304 7.49 12.46 2.18
N LYS A 305 6.84 13.61 2.01
CA LYS A 305 7.46 14.80 1.40
C LYS A 305 8.28 15.61 2.40
N VAL A 306 8.09 15.40 3.70
CA VAL A 306 8.75 16.09 4.80
C VAL A 306 9.69 15.13 5.53
N GLU A 307 9.21 13.94 5.89
CA GLU A 307 9.98 12.95 6.64
C GLU A 307 10.94 12.15 5.76
N LYS A 308 12.23 12.19 6.10
CA LYS A 308 13.23 11.36 5.43
C LYS A 308 13.10 9.90 5.81
N ASN A 309 13.40 9.04 4.85
CA ASN A 309 13.36 7.58 4.93
C ASN A 309 11.96 6.97 5.20
N ALA A 310 10.90 7.76 5.17
CA ALA A 310 9.54 7.27 5.15
C ALA A 310 9.16 6.88 3.71
N PHE A 311 9.05 5.57 3.45
CA PHE A 311 8.61 5.01 2.18
C PHE A 311 7.28 4.31 2.37
N TYR A 312 6.43 4.40 1.35
CA TYR A 312 5.11 3.81 1.33
C TYR A 312 4.94 2.93 0.09
N ASN A 313 4.09 1.93 0.22
CA ASN A 313 3.70 1.04 -0.86
C ASN A 313 2.29 1.37 -1.41
N ASN A 314 1.69 2.47 -0.95
CA ASN A 314 0.45 3.05 -1.49
C ASN A 314 0.61 3.54 -2.94
N VAL A 315 1.86 3.67 -3.40
CA VAL A 315 2.22 3.96 -4.79
C VAL A 315 3.41 3.09 -5.15
N ILE A 316 3.29 2.31 -6.23
CA ILE A 316 4.41 1.53 -6.76
C ILE A 316 4.40 1.63 -8.28
N VAL A 317 5.52 2.02 -8.87
CA VAL A 317 5.69 2.04 -10.33
C VAL A 317 6.74 1.03 -10.73
N ALA A 318 6.39 0.21 -11.72
CA ALA A 318 7.27 -0.85 -12.18
C ALA A 318 7.09 -1.11 -13.68
N LYS A 319 8.18 -1.53 -14.32
CA LYS A 319 8.11 -2.11 -15.66
C LYS A 319 7.52 -3.52 -15.57
N LYS A 320 6.73 -3.89 -16.56
CA LYS A 320 6.28 -5.27 -16.76
C LYS A 320 7.47 -6.25 -16.70
N GLU A 321 7.26 -7.39 -16.04
CA GLU A 321 8.27 -8.42 -15.79
C GLU A 321 9.54 -7.91 -15.06
N SER A 322 9.42 -6.86 -14.25
CA SER A 322 10.52 -6.33 -13.46
C SER A 322 11.22 -7.43 -12.65
N ARG A 323 12.55 -7.53 -12.82
CA ARG A 323 13.39 -8.43 -12.03
C ARG A 323 13.34 -8.07 -10.55
N THR A 324 13.17 -6.79 -10.23
CA THR A 324 13.06 -6.30 -8.86
C THR A 324 11.78 -6.82 -8.20
N LEU A 325 10.63 -6.77 -8.88
CA LEU A 325 9.39 -7.40 -8.40
C LEU A 325 9.57 -8.91 -8.19
N SER A 326 10.27 -9.57 -9.09
CA SER A 326 10.55 -11.01 -8.97
C SER A 326 11.46 -11.35 -7.77
N ILE A 327 12.37 -10.46 -7.38
CA ILE A 327 13.17 -10.63 -6.16
C ILE A 327 12.31 -10.36 -4.92
N LEU A 328 11.53 -9.29 -4.95
CA LEU A 328 10.65 -8.90 -3.86
C LEU A 328 9.61 -9.98 -3.54
N ILE A 329 8.85 -10.45 -4.53
CA ILE A 329 7.85 -11.50 -4.31
C ILE A 329 8.51 -12.78 -3.76
N ARG A 330 9.68 -13.17 -4.28
CA ARG A 330 10.41 -14.32 -3.70
C ARG A 330 10.84 -14.11 -2.26
N GLU A 331 11.17 -12.88 -1.86
CA GLU A 331 11.53 -12.57 -0.49
C GLU A 331 10.32 -12.64 0.44
N ILE A 332 9.16 -12.15 -0.02
CA ILE A 332 7.87 -12.31 0.68
C ILE A 332 7.54 -13.80 0.85
N LEU A 333 7.61 -14.60 -0.22
CA LEU A 333 7.32 -16.04 -0.16
C LEU A 333 8.27 -16.79 0.80
N LYS A 334 9.56 -16.39 0.89
CA LYS A 334 10.47 -16.96 1.91
C LYS A 334 10.02 -16.66 3.33
N ARG A 335 9.48 -15.45 3.59
CA ARG A 335 8.98 -15.08 4.93
C ARG A 335 7.73 -15.87 5.29
N TYR A 336 6.82 -16.10 4.33
CA TYR A 336 5.71 -17.03 4.53
C TYR A 336 6.19 -18.46 4.80
N ARG A 337 7.22 -18.95 4.08
CA ARG A 337 7.81 -20.26 4.40
C ARG A 337 8.44 -20.30 5.79
N GLU A 338 9.05 -19.21 6.27
CA GLU A 338 9.54 -19.14 7.64
C GLU A 338 8.39 -19.20 8.66
N ILE A 339 7.30 -18.46 8.41
CA ILE A 339 6.08 -18.50 9.23
C ILE A 339 5.56 -19.94 9.34
N GLU A 340 5.42 -20.63 8.21
CA GLU A 340 4.95 -22.02 8.17
C GLU A 340 5.91 -22.98 8.87
N ASN A 341 7.22 -22.90 8.58
CA ASN A 341 8.22 -23.80 9.18
C ASN A 341 8.33 -23.62 10.70
N LYS A 342 8.00 -22.45 11.21
CA LYS A 342 8.00 -22.12 12.65
C LYS A 342 6.62 -22.22 13.28
N ASN A 343 5.58 -22.57 12.52
CA ASN A 343 4.18 -22.58 12.92
C ASN A 343 3.69 -21.23 13.50
N TYR A 344 4.26 -20.11 13.05
CA TYR A 344 3.81 -18.77 13.47
C TYR A 344 2.40 -18.43 12.98
N ASP A 345 1.87 -19.20 12.04
CA ASP A 345 0.49 -19.17 11.61
C ASP A 345 -0.47 -19.96 12.54
N ASN A 346 0.03 -20.66 13.56
CA ASN A 346 -0.76 -21.23 14.64
C ASN A 346 -0.75 -20.31 15.86
N TYR A 347 -1.93 -20.03 16.43
CA TYR A 347 -2.05 -19.09 17.55
C TYR A 347 -1.32 -19.51 18.84
N GLU A 348 -1.05 -20.80 19.04
CA GLU A 348 -0.32 -21.29 20.21
C GLU A 348 1.11 -20.72 20.28
N THR A 349 1.75 -20.51 19.12
CA THR A 349 3.09 -19.90 19.06
C THR A 349 3.09 -18.43 19.45
N ALA A 350 1.95 -17.73 19.33
CA ALA A 350 1.81 -16.36 19.79
C ALA A 350 2.01 -16.23 21.32
N LYS A 351 1.83 -17.31 22.09
CA LYS A 351 2.12 -17.32 23.53
C LYS A 351 3.62 -17.19 23.83
N GLN A 352 4.47 -17.59 22.88
CA GLN A 352 5.93 -17.52 22.97
C GLN A 352 6.50 -16.22 22.37
N TYR A 353 5.64 -15.25 22.05
CA TYR A 353 6.02 -14.00 21.38
C TYR A 353 7.24 -13.32 22.05
N ASN A 354 7.19 -13.12 23.37
CA ASN A 354 8.26 -12.41 24.10
C ASN A 354 9.61 -13.13 24.06
N GLU A 355 9.61 -14.46 24.00
CA GLU A 355 10.82 -15.28 23.92
C GLU A 355 11.41 -15.26 22.50
N ILE A 356 10.53 -15.30 21.49
CA ILE A 356 10.92 -15.49 20.10
C ILE A 356 11.22 -14.17 19.39
N TYR A 357 10.50 -13.09 19.69
CA TYR A 357 10.57 -11.82 18.94
C TYR A 357 12.00 -11.30 18.81
N ASN A 358 12.80 -11.47 19.87
CA ASN A 358 14.20 -11.01 19.92
C ASN A 358 15.24 -12.09 19.53
N SER A 359 14.82 -13.30 19.16
CA SER A 359 15.72 -14.42 18.82
C SER A 359 16.53 -14.21 17.53
N GLY A 360 16.12 -13.24 16.71
CA GLY A 360 16.78 -12.89 15.46
C GLY A 360 15.89 -11.99 14.61
N TYR A 361 16.42 -11.55 13.48
CA TYR A 361 15.70 -10.61 12.62
C TYR A 361 14.35 -11.15 12.12
N LEU A 362 14.28 -12.43 11.72
CA LEU A 362 13.02 -13.07 11.33
C LEU A 362 12.17 -13.52 12.53
N GLY A 363 12.71 -13.44 13.76
CA GLY A 363 11.96 -13.68 14.99
C GLY A 363 10.77 -12.72 15.13
N ARG A 364 10.86 -11.52 14.54
CA ARG A 364 9.76 -10.55 14.48
C ARG A 364 8.49 -11.07 13.80
N LEU A 365 8.59 -12.12 12.97
CA LEU A 365 7.43 -12.74 12.31
C LEU A 365 6.55 -13.55 13.26
N VAL A 366 6.97 -13.82 14.51
CA VAL A 366 6.15 -14.49 15.52
C VAL A 366 4.88 -13.69 15.86
N GLY A 367 4.88 -12.38 15.60
CA GLY A 367 3.71 -11.52 15.72
C GLY A 367 2.64 -11.73 14.63
N TYR A 368 2.85 -12.64 13.66
CA TYR A 368 1.98 -12.81 12.50
C TYR A 368 0.48 -12.89 12.83
N ARG A 369 0.12 -13.70 13.84
CA ARG A 369 -1.28 -13.84 14.29
C ARG A 369 -1.75 -12.72 15.22
N LEU A 370 -0.84 -11.96 15.81
CA LEU A 370 -1.13 -10.88 16.77
C LEU A 370 -1.29 -9.50 16.11
N ASP A 371 -0.81 -9.40 14.88
CA ASP A 371 -0.72 -8.17 14.12
C ASP A 371 -2.09 -7.51 13.87
N GLY A 372 -2.26 -6.28 14.36
CA GLY A 372 -3.51 -5.52 14.33
C GLY A 372 -4.53 -5.89 15.43
N LEU A 373 -4.22 -6.90 16.27
CA LEU A 373 -5.12 -7.37 17.34
C LEU A 373 -4.64 -7.00 18.75
N VAL A 374 -3.34 -6.79 18.91
CA VAL A 374 -2.71 -6.37 20.18
C VAL A 374 -1.65 -5.31 19.92
N ASP A 375 -1.25 -4.61 20.98
CA ASP A 375 -0.17 -3.62 20.96
C ASP A 375 1.21 -4.30 20.86
N VAL A 376 1.49 -4.85 19.68
CA VAL A 376 2.79 -5.40 19.28
C VAL A 376 3.20 -4.83 17.93
N PRO A 377 4.50 -4.75 17.63
CA PRO A 377 5.02 -4.40 16.31
C PRO A 377 4.29 -5.10 15.16
N ASN A 378 3.80 -4.29 14.22
CA ASN A 378 3.01 -4.76 13.10
C ASN A 378 3.85 -5.66 12.16
N THR A 379 3.42 -6.91 12.03
CA THR A 379 4.13 -7.91 11.23
C THR A 379 3.96 -7.65 9.73
N THR A 380 2.78 -7.17 9.29
CA THR A 380 2.46 -6.87 7.88
C THR A 380 3.48 -5.93 7.25
N ILE A 381 3.88 -4.87 7.94
CA ILE A 381 4.89 -3.91 7.43
C ILE A 381 6.18 -4.63 7.04
N SER A 382 6.55 -5.64 7.82
CA SER A 382 7.75 -6.45 7.62
C SER A 382 7.52 -7.73 6.81
N LEU A 383 6.30 -8.11 6.47
CA LEU A 383 6.00 -9.33 5.72
C LEU A 383 5.77 -9.03 4.24
N THR A 384 4.89 -8.06 3.95
CA THR A 384 4.43 -7.67 2.61
C THR A 384 4.50 -6.16 2.37
N GLY A 385 4.50 -5.37 3.45
CA GLY A 385 4.43 -3.92 3.41
C GLY A 385 5.76 -3.19 3.14
N PRO A 386 5.85 -1.89 3.45
CA PRO A 386 6.97 -1.04 3.04
C PRO A 386 8.37 -1.50 3.48
N ASN A 387 8.51 -2.15 4.65
CA ASN A 387 9.83 -2.52 5.15
C ASN A 387 10.47 -3.62 4.30
N VAL A 388 9.73 -4.67 3.92
CA VAL A 388 10.30 -5.72 3.05
C VAL A 388 10.68 -5.18 1.67
N ILE A 389 9.89 -4.23 1.15
CA ILE A 389 10.17 -3.57 -0.12
C ILE A 389 11.47 -2.75 -0.02
N LEU A 390 11.59 -1.91 1.01
CA LEU A 390 12.78 -1.09 1.25
C LEU A 390 14.03 -1.95 1.47
N GLU A 391 13.93 -3.04 2.22
CA GLU A 391 15.04 -3.98 2.46
C GLU A 391 15.56 -4.60 1.17
N VAL A 392 14.66 -5.04 0.28
CA VAL A 392 15.01 -5.57 -1.04
C VAL A 392 15.65 -4.49 -1.91
N LEU A 393 15.08 -3.28 -1.92
CA LEU A 393 15.58 -2.17 -2.72
C LEU A 393 16.95 -1.68 -2.24
N LEU A 394 17.20 -1.64 -0.92
CA LEU A 394 18.50 -1.36 -0.35
C LEU A 394 19.52 -2.41 -0.78
N GLY A 395 19.20 -3.70 -0.61
CA GLY A 395 20.08 -4.80 -1.07
C GLY A 395 20.44 -4.69 -2.56
N LEU A 396 19.47 -4.30 -3.39
CA LEU A 396 19.70 -4.03 -4.81
C LEU A 396 20.53 -2.76 -5.03
N ALA A 397 20.27 -1.69 -4.29
CA ALA A 397 21.00 -0.43 -4.42
C ALA A 397 22.49 -0.61 -4.16
N TYR A 398 22.89 -1.33 -3.11
CA TYR A 398 24.30 -1.64 -2.86
C TYR A 398 24.97 -2.33 -4.06
N LYS A 399 24.24 -3.23 -4.72
CA LYS A 399 24.76 -3.98 -5.86
C LYS A 399 24.76 -3.17 -7.15
N VAL A 400 23.65 -2.52 -7.48
CA VAL A 400 23.44 -1.78 -8.73
C VAL A 400 24.28 -0.49 -8.75
N LEU A 401 24.33 0.22 -7.63
CA LEU A 401 25.09 1.45 -7.48
C LEU A 401 26.56 1.20 -7.09
N LYS A 402 26.96 -0.08 -6.92
CA LYS A 402 28.31 -0.51 -6.52
C LYS A 402 28.80 0.19 -5.24
N LEU A 403 27.94 0.25 -4.23
CA LEU A 403 28.24 0.89 -2.94
C LEU A 403 29.08 -0.03 -2.06
N SER A 404 30.01 0.54 -1.31
CA SER A 404 30.72 -0.19 -0.25
C SER A 404 29.74 -0.67 0.82
N LYS A 405 29.88 -1.93 1.25
CA LYS A 405 29.12 -2.52 2.38
C LYS A 405 29.32 -1.76 3.71
N GLN A 406 30.36 -0.94 3.80
CA GLN A 406 30.62 -0.10 4.96
C GLN A 406 29.64 1.07 5.07
N HIS A 407 29.04 1.51 3.97
CA HIS A 407 28.05 2.59 4.02
C HIS A 407 26.85 2.19 4.87
N ASP A 408 26.33 3.17 5.61
CA ASP A 408 25.15 3.04 6.45
C ASP A 408 23.89 2.93 5.58
N PRO A 409 23.08 1.85 5.72
CA PRO A 409 21.86 1.68 4.95
C PRO A 409 20.85 2.81 5.10
N ILE A 410 20.79 3.48 6.25
CA ILE A 410 19.86 4.59 6.49
C ILE A 410 20.27 5.80 5.64
N LYS A 411 21.58 6.01 5.45
CA LYS A 411 22.09 7.06 4.54
C LYS A 411 21.85 6.69 3.08
N VAL A 412 21.95 5.41 2.71
CA VAL A 412 21.61 4.94 1.36
C VAL A 412 20.12 5.12 1.07
N ALA A 413 19.25 4.79 2.03
CA ALA A 413 17.80 5.04 1.92
C ALA A 413 17.51 6.52 1.66
N ALA A 414 18.18 7.44 2.36
CA ALA A 414 17.99 8.88 2.15
C ALA A 414 18.43 9.33 0.75
N ILE A 415 19.49 8.72 0.19
CA ILE A 415 19.91 8.97 -1.20
C ILE A 415 18.86 8.45 -2.18
N LEU A 416 18.28 7.28 -1.90
CA LEU A 416 17.19 6.72 -2.69
C LEU A 416 15.91 7.57 -2.63
N GLN A 417 15.83 8.59 -1.76
CA GLN A 417 14.76 9.59 -1.79
C GLN A 417 15.07 10.85 -2.61
N SER A 418 16.32 11.06 -3.03
CA SER A 418 16.71 12.26 -3.78
C SER A 418 16.17 12.25 -5.21
N GLU A 419 15.91 13.39 -5.85
CA GLU A 419 15.43 13.40 -7.25
C GLU A 419 16.40 12.74 -8.24
N LYS A 420 17.71 12.88 -7.98
CA LYS A 420 18.79 12.44 -8.87
C LYS A 420 18.95 10.92 -8.92
N TYR A 421 18.96 10.28 -7.75
CA TYR A 421 19.19 8.83 -7.62
C TYR A 421 17.94 8.08 -7.16
N GLY A 422 16.91 8.83 -6.81
CA GLY A 422 15.81 8.32 -6.05
C GLY A 422 14.78 7.61 -6.90
N ILE A 423 14.17 6.69 -6.19
CA ILE A 423 13.15 5.78 -6.65
C ILE A 423 11.81 6.26 -6.14
N VAL A 424 11.60 7.58 -6.10
CA VAL A 424 10.47 8.18 -5.39
C VAL A 424 9.42 8.76 -6.32
N CYS A 425 8.17 8.52 -5.94
CA CYS A 425 6.98 9.09 -6.54
C CYS A 425 6.40 10.14 -5.58
N GLY A 426 7.05 11.30 -5.50
CA GLY A 426 6.60 12.41 -4.65
C GLY A 426 5.53 13.31 -5.30
N ASN A 427 5.17 13.08 -6.56
CA ASN A 427 4.23 13.92 -7.30
C ASN A 427 2.78 13.46 -7.13
N LEU A 428 2.33 13.25 -5.88
CA LEU A 428 0.99 12.76 -5.53
C LEU A 428 0.54 13.35 -4.19
N ILE A 429 -0.75 13.28 -3.89
CA ILE A 429 -1.26 13.52 -2.55
C ILE A 429 -1.53 12.16 -1.90
N THR A 430 -0.83 11.88 -0.81
CA THR A 430 -0.93 10.64 -0.04
C THR A 430 -1.65 10.81 1.29
N HIS A 431 -1.97 12.06 1.66
CA HIS A 431 -2.73 12.39 2.86
C HIS A 431 -4.08 12.97 2.46
N THR A 432 -5.11 12.18 2.70
CA THR A 432 -6.51 12.49 2.37
C THR A 432 -7.39 12.07 3.54
N ASN A 433 -8.64 12.55 3.60
CA ASN A 433 -9.54 12.16 4.69
C ASN A 433 -9.78 10.64 4.71
N GLU A 434 -9.87 9.98 3.55
CA GLU A 434 -10.06 8.53 3.48
C GLU A 434 -8.79 7.78 3.90
N GLN A 435 -7.62 8.29 3.54
CA GLN A 435 -6.35 7.74 4.03
C GLN A 435 -6.23 7.89 5.55
N SER A 436 -6.62 9.04 6.10
CA SER A 436 -6.56 9.27 7.54
C SER A 436 -7.51 8.36 8.32
N LYS A 437 -8.70 8.05 7.79
CA LYS A 437 -9.62 7.03 8.35
C LYS A 437 -9.06 5.61 8.26
N SER A 438 -8.27 5.33 7.22
CA SER A 438 -7.66 4.00 6.98
C SER A 438 -6.34 3.81 7.72
N SER A 439 -5.68 4.90 8.12
CA SER A 439 -4.37 4.92 8.77
C SER A 439 -4.37 4.59 10.27
N TRP A 440 -5.54 4.28 10.85
CA TRP A 440 -5.65 3.82 12.23
C TRP A 440 -5.28 2.34 12.33
N MET A 441 -3.98 2.09 12.34
CA MET A 441 -3.36 0.98 13.07
C MET A 441 -2.57 1.55 14.24
#